data_AF-A0A7V7CXC0-F1
#
_entry.id   AF-A0A7V7CXC0-F1
#
_cell.length_a   1.000
_cell.length_b   1.000
_cell.length_c   1.000
_cell.angle_alpha   90.00
_cell.angle_beta   90.00
_cell.angle_gamma   90.00
#
_symmetry.space_group_name_H-M   'P 1'
#
loop_
_entity.id
_entity.type
_entity.pdbx_description
1 polymer ?
#
loop_
_entity_poly.entity_id
_entity_poly.type
_entity_poly.pdbx_seq_one_letter_code
_entity_poly.pdbx_strand_id
1 'polypeptide(L)' 'MSVGEQDPGEGGPPPAEEGPSAAVLLVVTAVLVVGGYFLSVKLAEMGRLQDCVMSGRTNCAPVASPSSGG' A
#
# COMPACT_ATOMS: atom_id res chain seq x y z
N MET A 1 -5.93 -52.01 33.78
CA MET A 1 -4.65 -51.77 33.07
C MET A 1 -5.03 -51.39 31.64
N SER A 2 -4.76 -50.19 31.12
CA SER A 2 -3.71 -49.22 31.42
C SER A 2 -4.25 -47.79 31.23
N VAL A 3 -3.93 -46.90 32.18
CA VAL A 3 -4.01 -45.45 31.97
C VAL A 3 -2.70 -45.08 31.28
N GLY A 4 -2.78 -44.49 30.08
CA GLY A 4 -1.64 -43.89 29.42
C GLY A 4 -1.36 -42.52 30.06
N GLU A 5 -0.18 -42.36 30.64
CA GLU A 5 0.37 -41.07 31.06
C GLU A 5 0.45 -40.17 29.82
N GLN A 6 -0.47 -39.21 29.70
CA GLN A 6 -0.33 -38.11 28.75
C GLN A 6 0.54 -37.06 29.45
N ASP A 7 1.79 -36.97 29.02
CA ASP A 7 2.81 -36.06 29.54
C ASP A 7 2.31 -34.60 29.58
N PRO A 8 2.31 -33.96 30.76
CA PRO A 8 1.88 -32.58 30.89
C PRO A 8 3.06 -31.64 30.62
N GLY A 9 3.03 -31.03 29.45
CA GLY A 9 3.41 -29.63 29.30
C GLY A 9 4.90 -29.32 29.35
N GLU A 10 5.50 -29.28 28.17
CA GLU A 10 6.57 -28.33 27.88
C GLU A 10 6.10 -27.36 26.80
N GLY A 11 5.09 -26.57 27.14
CA GLY A 11 4.81 -25.30 26.47
C GLY A 11 5.85 -24.28 26.93
N GLY A 12 7.08 -24.40 26.44
CA GLY A 12 8.07 -23.32 26.59
C GLY A 12 7.46 -22.02 26.06
N PRO A 13 7.78 -20.85 26.64
CA PRO A 13 7.31 -19.59 26.08
C PRO A 13 7.66 -19.59 24.59
N PRO A 14 6.72 -19.23 23.69
CA PRO A 14 7.07 -19.08 22.28
C PRO A 14 8.31 -18.18 22.22
N PRO A 15 9.29 -18.45 21.32
CA PRO A 15 10.41 -17.55 21.15
C PRO A 15 9.81 -16.14 21.03
N ALA A 16 10.31 -15.20 21.84
CA ALA A 16 9.89 -13.83 21.72
C ALA A 16 10.25 -13.41 20.30
N GLU A 17 9.26 -13.45 19.40
CA GLU A 17 9.47 -13.06 18.02
C GLU A 17 9.70 -11.56 18.08
N GLU A 18 10.97 -11.16 18.13
CA GLU A 18 11.44 -9.78 18.04
C GLU A 18 11.22 -9.33 16.59
N GLY A 19 9.95 -9.29 16.20
CA GLY A 19 9.50 -8.71 14.95
C GLY A 19 9.67 -7.19 14.97
N PRO A 20 9.60 -6.54 13.80
CA PRO A 20 9.59 -5.09 13.73
C PRO A 20 8.56 -4.52 14.69
N SER A 21 8.98 -3.60 15.56
CA SER A 21 8.06 -2.96 16.49
C SER A 21 6.88 -2.33 15.74
N ALA A 22 5.72 -2.24 16.39
CA ALA A 22 4.53 -1.63 15.78
C ALA A 22 4.81 -0.23 15.21
N ALA A 23 5.73 0.52 15.84
CA ALA A 23 6.18 1.82 15.34
C ALA A 23 6.89 1.70 13.97
N VAL A 24 7.76 0.71 13.79
CA VAL A 24 8.44 0.46 12.50
C VAL A 24 7.43 0.08 11.43
N LEU A 25 6.48 -0.81 11.73
CA LEU A 25 5.43 -1.19 10.77
C LEU A 25 4.55 0.00 10.36
N LEU A 26 4.21 0.87 11.32
CA LEU A 26 3.46 2.09 11.05
C LEU A 26 4.26 3.01 10.11
N VAL A 27 5.54 3.26 10.40
CA VAL A 27 6.39 4.10 9.54
C VAL A 27 6.48 3.53 8.13
N VAL A 28 6.74 2.22 7.99
CA VAL A 28 6.81 1.57 6.68
C VAL A 28 5.49 1.72 5.93
N THR A 29 4.36 1.47 6.60
CA THR A 29 3.03 1.62 6.00
C THR A 29 2.77 3.06 5.57
N ALA A 30 3.10 4.04 6.41
CA ALA A 30 2.95 5.45 6.09
C ALA A 30 3.78 5.85 4.86
N VAL A 31 5.04 5.39 4.78
CA VAL A 31 5.90 5.61 3.62
C VAL A 31 5.32 4.98 2.36
N LEU A 32 4.79 3.75 2.44
CA LEU A 32 4.17 3.09 1.29
C LEU A 32 2.90 3.83 0.81
N VAL A 33 2.07 4.31 1.73
CA VAL A 33 0.85 5.07 1.39
C VAL A 33 1.22 6.41 0.72
N VAL A 34 2.13 7.17 1.32
CA VAL A 34 2.56 8.47 0.77
C VAL A 34 3.29 8.28 -0.57
N GLY A 35 4.19 7.30 -0.64
CA GLY A 35 4.92 6.96 -1.85
C GLY A 35 3.98 6.51 -2.97
N GLY A 36 3.05 5.60 -2.68
CA GLY A 36 2.05 5.13 -3.63
C GLY A 36 1.11 6.23 -4.12
N TYR A 37 0.68 7.13 -3.23
CA TYR A 37 -0.13 8.29 -3.60
C TYR A 37 0.65 9.26 -4.52
N PHE A 38 1.88 9.61 -4.16
CA PHE A 38 2.73 10.49 -4.97
C PHE A 38 2.98 9.90 -6.35
N LEU A 39 3.30 8.60 -6.41
CA LEU A 39 3.50 7.88 -7.67
C LEU A 39 2.21 7.91 -8.50
N SER A 40 1.06 7.63 -7.89
CA SER A 40 -0.24 7.62 -8.57
C SER A 40 -0.59 8.99 -9.16
N VAL A 41 -0.34 10.08 -8.43
CA VAL A 41 -0.53 11.45 -8.92
C VAL A 41 0.36 11.72 -10.13
N LYS A 42 1.63 11.30 -10.07
CA LYS A 42 2.56 11.46 -11.20
C LYS A 42 2.18 10.62 -12.41
N LEU A 43 1.73 9.38 -12.19
CA LEU A 43 1.25 8.53 -13.28
C LEU A 43 -0.04 9.08 -13.90
N ALA A 44 -0.96 9.62 -13.10
CA ALA A 44 -2.19 10.24 -13.59
C ALA A 44 -1.92 11.49 -14.45
N GLU A 45 -0.92 12.29 -14.08
CA GLU A 45 -0.44 13.43 -14.86
C GLU A 45 0.07 12.99 -16.24
N MET A 46 0.74 11.83 -16.32
CA MET A 46 1.25 11.24 -17.57
C MET A 46 0.16 10.51 -18.37
N GLY A 47 -0.80 9.85 -17.71
CA GLY A 47 -1.89 9.10 -18.34
C GLY A 47 -2.85 9.97 -19.13
N ARG A 48 -3.00 11.25 -18.73
CA ARG A 48 -3.84 12.22 -19.45
C ARG A 48 -3.37 12.49 -20.89
N LEU A 49 -2.09 12.28 -21.18
CA LEU A 49 -1.55 12.34 -22.55
C LEU A 49 -1.86 11.07 -23.33
N GLN A 50 -1.92 9.91 -22.67
CA GLN A 50 -2.13 8.61 -23.30
C GLN A 50 -3.57 8.42 -23.78
N ASP A 51 -4.58 8.83 -23.01
CA ASP A 51 -5.99 8.83 -23.46
C ASP A 51 -6.20 9.74 -24.68
N CYS A 52 -5.37 10.78 -24.78
CA CYS A 52 -5.48 11.83 -25.76
C CYS A 52 -4.81 11.41 -27.09
N VAL A 53 -3.66 10.71 -27.01
CA VAL A 53 -3.00 10.02 -28.13
C VAL A 53 -3.81 8.82 -28.63
N MET A 54 -4.35 7.99 -27.73
CA MET A 54 -5.20 6.83 -28.08
C MET A 54 -6.54 7.27 -28.69
N SER A 55 -7.04 8.46 -28.36
CA SER A 55 -8.23 9.06 -28.98
C SER A 55 -7.96 9.77 -30.32
N GLY A 56 -6.72 9.74 -30.83
CA GLY A 56 -6.36 10.31 -32.13
C GLY A 56 -6.43 11.84 -32.21
N ARG A 57 -6.50 12.56 -31.08
CA ARG A 57 -6.51 14.03 -31.05
C ARG A 57 -5.12 14.58 -30.80
N THR A 58 -4.69 15.51 -31.64
CA THR A 58 -3.37 16.19 -31.56
C THR A 58 -3.38 17.48 -30.74
N ASN A 59 -4.53 17.94 -30.25
CA ASN A 59 -4.69 19.18 -29.48
C ASN A 59 -4.80 18.91 -27.96
N CYS A 60 -3.89 18.12 -27.40
CA CYS A 60 -3.86 17.80 -25.97
C CYS A 60 -3.25 18.95 -25.17
N ALA A 61 -3.96 20.08 -25.13
CA ALA A 61 -3.68 21.13 -24.16
C ALA A 61 -4.05 20.61 -22.75
N PRO A 62 -3.25 20.92 -21.71
CA PRO A 62 -3.64 20.65 -20.33
C PRO A 62 -4.94 21.42 -20.05
N VAL A 63 -6.09 20.75 -20.11
CA VAL A 63 -7.34 21.38 -19.69
C VAL A 63 -7.25 21.51 -18.18
N ALA A 64 -6.98 22.73 -17.71
CA ALA A 64 -7.11 23.12 -16.31
C ALA A 64 -8.42 22.53 -15.79
N SER A 65 -8.31 21.78 -14.69
CA SER A 65 -9.42 21.18 -13.97
C SER A 65 -10.58 22.17 -13.89
N PRO A 66 -11.83 21.80 -14.23
CA PRO A 66 -12.97 22.65 -13.93
C PRO A 66 -13.19 22.63 -12.40
N SER A 67 -12.43 23.46 -11.69
CA SER A 67 -12.73 23.89 -10.33
C SER A 67 -12.96 25.40 -10.35
N SER A 68 -14.17 25.75 -10.81
CA SER A 68 -14.95 26.99 -10.56
C SER A 68 -15.89 27.12 -11.77
N GLY A 69 -17.20 26.88 -11.73
CA GLY A 69 -18.13 27.22 -10.67
C GLY A 69 -18.38 28.73 -10.69
N GLY A 70 -19.29 29.19 -11.57
CA GLY A 70 -19.69 30.60 -11.73
C GLY A 70 -20.28 30.88 -13.09
#